data_AF-A0A949G177-F1
#
_entry.id   AF-A0A949G177-F1
#
_cell.length_a   1.000
_cell.length_b   1.000
_cell.length_c   1.000
_cell.angle_alpha   90.00
_cell.angle_beta   90.00
_cell.angle_gamma   90.00
#
_symmetry.space_group_name_H-M   'P 1'
#
loop_
_entity.id
_entity.type
_entity.pdbx_description
1 polymer ?
#
loop_
_entity_poly.entity_id
_entity_poly.type
_entity_poly.pdbx_seq_one_letter_code
_entity_poly.pdbx_strand_id
1 'polypeptide(L)'
;MPDLIAQAEAWFETQRRDHLAATAEYRPLVGLTRQCQATLVVGKWDSVTKDGNVVRMETRDFLIHRDDLPQDPKRGDKIAVVENGGEQIYEVAIPAGGDYPWKWSDRSEKLRRIHTQRVQTVTPSSTGPLLVRAVGASTAAAITDQQIVDQLTLTLGTNRAASSTAAAASAYIYVVLPASFNPPTIKLNGFVSTAFELTTRSITFAGQAARSYAIYRSTYPITGTVAVEVA
;
A
#
# COMPACT_ATOMS: atom_id res chain seq x y z
N MET A 1 -34.22 -43.40 -7.73
CA MET A 1 -34.68 -42.01 -7.63
C MET A 1 -33.47 -41.11 -7.65
N PRO A 2 -33.47 -40.00 -8.40
CA PRO A 2 -32.44 -38.98 -8.29
C PRO A 2 -32.39 -38.44 -6.86
N ASP A 3 -31.18 -38.19 -6.33
CA ASP A 3 -31.02 -37.56 -5.02
C ASP A 3 -31.36 -36.07 -5.14
N LEU A 4 -32.64 -35.74 -4.88
CA LEU A 4 -33.17 -34.38 -4.98
C LEU A 4 -32.48 -33.40 -4.02
N ILE A 5 -31.97 -33.88 -2.87
CA ILE A 5 -31.28 -33.03 -1.90
C ILE A 5 -29.89 -32.67 -2.42
N ALA A 6 -29.16 -33.64 -2.99
CA ALA A 6 -27.88 -33.36 -3.63
C ALA A 6 -28.01 -32.41 -4.83
N GLN A 7 -29.08 -32.55 -5.62
CA GLN A 7 -29.36 -31.65 -6.75
C GLN A 7 -29.69 -30.23 -6.28
N ALA A 8 -30.52 -30.08 -5.25
CA ALA A 8 -30.84 -28.78 -4.69
C ALA A 8 -29.59 -28.10 -4.09
N GLU A 9 -28.74 -28.85 -3.39
CA GLU A 9 -27.48 -28.33 -2.84
C GLU A 9 -26.55 -27.79 -3.95
N ALA A 10 -26.35 -28.55 -5.02
CA ALA A 10 -25.52 -28.13 -6.15
C ALA A 10 -26.07 -26.86 -6.83
N TRP A 11 -27.40 -26.75 -6.93
CA TRP A 11 -28.05 -25.58 -7.46
C TRP A 11 -27.84 -24.35 -6.56
N PHE A 12 -28.06 -24.47 -5.24
CA PHE A 12 -27.82 -23.38 -4.29
C PHE A 12 -26.36 -22.92 -4.30
N GLU A 13 -25.42 -23.84 -4.40
CA GLU A 13 -24.00 -23.49 -4.47
C GLU A 13 -23.66 -22.71 -5.75
N THR A 14 -24.25 -23.10 -6.88
CA THR A 14 -24.11 -22.35 -8.15
C THR A 14 -24.66 -20.93 -7.98
N GLN A 15 -25.86 -20.79 -7.43
CA GLN A 15 -26.47 -19.48 -7.17
C GLN A 15 -25.63 -18.62 -6.21
N ARG A 16 -25.05 -19.22 -5.17
CA ARG A 16 -24.15 -18.51 -4.24
C ARG A 16 -22.91 -17.99 -4.96
N ARG A 17 -22.27 -18.82 -5.79
CA ARG A 17 -21.06 -18.45 -6.53
C ARG A 17 -21.31 -17.36 -7.57
N ASP A 18 -22.47 -17.39 -8.23
CA ASP A 18 -22.79 -16.45 -9.30
C ASP A 18 -23.29 -15.10 -8.78
N HIS A 19 -23.93 -15.07 -7.61
CA HIS A 19 -24.67 -13.88 -7.15
C HIS A 19 -24.31 -13.38 -5.75
N LEU A 20 -23.72 -14.22 -4.90
CA LEU A 20 -23.41 -13.91 -3.50
C LEU A 20 -21.91 -14.01 -3.17
N ALA A 21 -21.07 -14.13 -4.20
CA ALA A 21 -19.62 -14.18 -4.06
C ALA A 21 -18.97 -12.96 -4.72
N ALA A 22 -17.81 -12.58 -4.19
CA ALA A 22 -16.90 -11.65 -4.82
C ALA A 22 -15.65 -12.40 -5.25
N THR A 23 -15.04 -11.92 -6.33
CA THR A 23 -13.72 -12.40 -6.77
C THR A 23 -12.67 -12.02 -5.72
N ALA A 24 -12.06 -13.03 -5.13
CA ALA A 24 -10.95 -12.89 -4.19
C ALA A 24 -9.69 -13.56 -4.75
N GLU A 25 -8.54 -12.94 -4.52
CA GLU A 25 -7.25 -13.52 -4.85
C GLU A 25 -6.65 -14.20 -3.61
N TYR A 26 -6.57 -15.52 -3.67
CA TYR A 26 -5.85 -16.33 -2.71
C TYR A 26 -4.35 -16.32 -3.00
N ARG A 27 -3.55 -15.93 -2.01
CA ARG A 27 -2.08 -15.80 -2.08
C ARG A 27 -1.47 -16.74 -1.03
N PRO A 28 -1.10 -17.97 -1.40
CA PRO A 28 -0.44 -18.87 -0.47
C PRO A 28 0.95 -18.33 -0.09
N LEU A 29 1.44 -18.67 1.10
CA LEU A 29 2.81 -18.38 1.53
C LEU A 29 3.84 -19.06 0.61
N VAL A 30 3.49 -20.25 0.11
CA VAL A 30 4.28 -21.04 -0.84
C VAL A 30 3.35 -21.54 -1.94
N GLY A 31 3.56 -21.07 -3.17
CA GLY A 31 2.80 -21.50 -4.34
C GLY A 31 2.32 -20.34 -5.21
N LEU A 32 1.46 -20.66 -6.18
CA LEU A 32 0.88 -19.68 -7.10
C LEU A 32 -0.40 -19.06 -6.54
N THR A 33 -0.59 -17.77 -6.83
CA THR A 33 -1.83 -17.06 -6.52
C THR A 33 -2.98 -17.58 -7.38
N ARG A 34 -4.21 -17.50 -6.86
CA ARG A 34 -5.41 -18.02 -7.54
C ARG A 34 -6.59 -17.10 -7.32
N GLN A 35 -7.39 -16.92 -8.35
CA GLN A 35 -8.68 -16.25 -8.24
C GLN A 35 -9.73 -17.27 -7.80
N CYS A 36 -10.56 -16.91 -6.84
CA CYS A 36 -11.59 -17.77 -6.28
C CYS A 36 -12.86 -16.97 -5.99
N GLN A 37 -14.02 -17.61 -6.10
CA GLN A 37 -15.29 -16.98 -5.75
C GLN A 37 -15.56 -17.17 -4.25
N ALA A 38 -15.46 -16.07 -3.51
CA ALA A 38 -15.58 -16.08 -2.06
C ALA A 38 -16.80 -15.28 -1.59
N THR A 39 -17.63 -15.86 -0.73
CA THR A 39 -18.64 -15.08 0.01
C THR A 39 -17.98 -14.53 1.27
N LEU A 40 -18.10 -13.22 1.48
CA LEU A 40 -17.55 -12.53 2.63
C LEU A 40 -18.54 -12.60 3.79
N VAL A 41 -18.07 -13.06 4.95
CA VAL A 41 -18.84 -13.10 6.20
C VAL A 41 -18.17 -12.18 7.21
N VAL A 42 -18.94 -11.23 7.75
CA VAL A 42 -18.43 -10.25 8.71
C VAL A 42 -18.92 -10.63 10.11
N GLY A 43 -17.98 -10.86 11.03
CA GLY A 43 -18.25 -11.00 12.46
C GLY A 43 -17.78 -9.74 13.19
N LYS A 44 -18.64 -9.14 14.01
CA LYS A 44 -18.29 -8.01 14.88
C LYS A 44 -18.65 -8.35 16.31
N TRP A 45 -17.71 -8.17 17.23
CA TRP A 45 -17.97 -8.27 18.65
C TRP A 45 -17.16 -7.26 19.43
N ASP A 46 -17.71 -6.86 20.57
CA ASP A 46 -17.08 -5.95 21.50
C ASP A 46 -16.63 -6.75 22.73
N SER A 47 -15.39 -6.54 23.16
CA SER A 47 -14.83 -7.17 24.37
C SER A 47 -14.27 -6.10 25.28
N VAL A 48 -14.53 -6.22 26.59
CA VAL A 48 -13.99 -5.29 27.59
C VAL A 48 -12.69 -5.87 28.12
N THR A 49 -11.60 -5.14 27.93
CA THR A 49 -10.29 -5.49 28.48
C THR A 49 -10.27 -5.32 30.00
N LYS A 50 -9.25 -5.91 30.66
CA LYS A 50 -9.09 -5.81 32.13
C LYS A 50 -9.00 -4.36 32.62
N ASP A 51 -8.55 -3.44 31.78
CA ASP A 51 -8.42 -2.02 32.07
C ASP A 51 -9.70 -1.21 31.81
N GLY A 52 -10.81 -1.87 31.45
CA GLY A 52 -12.10 -1.24 31.17
C GLY A 52 -12.26 -0.69 29.74
N ASN A 53 -11.26 -0.83 28.87
CA ASN A 53 -11.38 -0.39 27.47
C ASN A 53 -12.23 -1.38 26.66
N VAL A 54 -13.16 -0.84 25.86
CA VAL A 54 -13.94 -1.61 24.88
C VAL A 54 -13.10 -1.80 23.61
N VAL A 55 -12.69 -3.04 23.34
CA VAL A 55 -12.03 -3.45 22.10
C VAL A 55 -13.08 -4.04 21.18
N ARG A 56 -13.34 -3.35 20.07
CA ARG A 56 -14.13 -3.89 18.97
C ARG A 56 -13.24 -4.74 18.07
N MET A 57 -13.59 -6.01 17.96
CA MET A 57 -12.95 -6.94 17.03
C MET A 57 -13.87 -7.15 15.83
N GLU A 58 -13.31 -7.03 14.64
CA GLU A 58 -13.95 -7.42 13.38
C GLU A 58 -13.14 -8.55 12.78
N THR A 59 -13.75 -9.73 12.62
CA THR A 59 -13.19 -10.79 11.79
C THR A 59 -13.92 -10.85 10.47
N ARG A 60 -13.16 -11.17 9.44
CA ARG A 60 -13.71 -11.48 8.13
C ARG A 60 -13.43 -12.92 7.82
N ASP A 61 -14.47 -13.68 7.58
CA ASP A 61 -14.34 -15.05 7.14
C ASP A 61 -14.70 -15.13 5.66
N PHE A 62 -14.04 -16.03 4.94
CA PHE A 62 -14.28 -16.27 3.53
C PHE A 62 -14.84 -17.67 3.35
N LEU A 63 -15.99 -17.78 2.68
CA LEU A 63 -16.56 -19.05 2.24
C LEU A 63 -16.13 -19.32 0.80
N ILE A 64 -15.25 -20.30 0.63
CA ILE A 64 -14.67 -20.67 -0.67
C ILE A 64 -14.97 -22.13 -0.96
N HIS A 65 -15.39 -22.41 -2.20
CA HIS A 65 -15.64 -23.77 -2.65
C HIS A 65 -14.33 -24.56 -2.75
N ARG A 66 -14.37 -25.85 -2.39
CA ARG A 66 -13.22 -26.76 -2.42
C ARG A 66 -12.54 -26.80 -3.77
N ASP A 67 -13.30 -26.77 -4.86
CA ASP A 67 -12.75 -26.85 -6.22
C ASP A 67 -12.00 -25.57 -6.63
N ASP A 68 -12.38 -24.41 -6.09
CA ASP A 68 -11.67 -23.14 -6.34
C ASP A 68 -10.38 -23.05 -5.52
N LEU A 69 -10.33 -23.76 -4.40
CA LEU A 69 -9.16 -23.83 -3.53
C LEU A 69 -8.82 -25.28 -3.16
N PRO A 70 -8.21 -26.07 -4.06
CA PRO A 70 -7.93 -27.49 -3.81
C PRO A 70 -7.10 -27.73 -2.55
N GLN A 71 -6.14 -26.84 -2.27
CA GLN A 71 -5.27 -26.92 -1.11
C GLN A 71 -5.96 -26.43 0.17
N ASP A 72 -5.55 -26.98 1.31
CA ASP A 72 -6.02 -26.50 2.61
C ASP A 72 -5.36 -25.16 2.95
N PRO A 73 -6.16 -24.17 3.39
CA PRO A 73 -5.63 -22.89 3.85
C PRO A 73 -4.71 -23.05 5.05
N LYS A 74 -3.56 -22.39 5.00
CA LYS A 74 -2.59 -22.40 6.09
C LYS A 74 -2.50 -21.02 6.74
N ARG A 75 -2.16 -21.01 8.02
CA ARG A 75 -1.88 -19.77 8.75
C ARG A 75 -0.77 -18.99 8.01
N GLY A 76 -0.98 -17.70 7.81
CA GLY A 76 -0.05 -16.81 7.10
C GLY A 76 -0.31 -16.68 5.60
N ASP A 77 -1.15 -17.54 5.01
CA ASP A 77 -1.67 -17.31 3.66
C ASP A 77 -2.51 -16.03 3.64
N LYS A 78 -2.66 -15.39 2.47
CA LYS A 78 -3.38 -14.12 2.34
C LYS A 78 -4.52 -14.22 1.36
N ILE A 79 -5.57 -13.44 1.60
CA ILE A 79 -6.72 -13.29 0.72
C ILE A 79 -6.88 -11.80 0.43
N ALA A 80 -6.79 -11.42 -0.84
CA ALA A 80 -7.00 -10.06 -1.29
C ALA A 80 -8.36 -9.93 -1.97
N VAL A 81 -9.11 -8.88 -1.65
CA VAL A 81 -10.42 -8.59 -2.25
C VAL A 81 -10.55 -7.10 -2.48
N VAL A 82 -11.18 -6.70 -3.59
CA VAL A 82 -11.46 -5.29 -3.87
C VAL A 82 -12.80 -4.93 -3.25
N GLU A 83 -12.78 -4.05 -2.24
CA GLU A 83 -13.96 -3.56 -1.55
C GLU A 83 -13.93 -2.03 -1.51
N ASN A 84 -15.07 -1.38 -1.78
CA ASN A 84 -15.18 0.09 -1.80
C ASN A 84 -14.12 0.78 -2.69
N GLY A 85 -13.70 0.12 -3.77
CA GLY A 85 -12.69 0.64 -4.71
C GLY A 85 -11.23 0.49 -4.25
N GLY A 86 -10.96 -0.22 -3.14
CA GLY A 86 -9.61 -0.47 -2.65
C GLY A 86 -9.34 -1.96 -2.39
N GLU A 87 -8.12 -2.41 -2.66
CA GLU A 87 -7.69 -3.76 -2.28
C GLU A 87 -7.54 -3.85 -0.75
N GLN A 88 -8.26 -4.80 -0.16
CA GLN A 88 -8.14 -5.17 1.24
C GLN A 88 -7.47 -6.54 1.32
N ILE A 89 -6.45 -6.66 2.17
CA ILE A 89 -5.69 -7.89 2.36
C ILE A 89 -5.99 -8.43 3.74
N TYR A 90 -6.38 -9.70 3.78
CA TYR A 90 -6.64 -10.45 5.00
C TYR A 90 -5.66 -11.59 5.10
N GLU A 91 -5.13 -11.85 6.28
CA GLU A 91 -4.24 -12.99 6.54
C GLU A 91 -5.03 -14.09 7.22
N VAL A 92 -4.87 -15.30 6.72
CA VAL A 92 -5.42 -16.52 7.29
C VAL A 92 -4.83 -16.71 8.67
N ALA A 93 -5.71 -16.70 9.67
CA ALA A 93 -5.35 -16.71 11.07
C ALA A 93 -6.26 -17.67 11.85
N ILE A 94 -5.72 -18.17 12.95
CA ILE A 94 -6.49 -19.04 13.84
C ILE A 94 -7.23 -18.11 14.82
N PRO A 95 -8.57 -18.20 14.91
CA PRO A 95 -9.32 -17.39 15.85
C PRO A 95 -8.92 -17.73 17.30
N ALA A 96 -9.09 -16.77 18.21
CA ALA A 96 -8.75 -16.98 19.62
C ALA A 96 -9.54 -18.17 20.19
N GLY A 97 -8.82 -19.16 20.73
CA GLY A 97 -9.41 -20.40 21.26
C GLY A 97 -9.78 -21.46 20.22
N GLY A 98 -9.38 -21.29 18.95
CA GLY A 98 -9.50 -22.33 17.92
C GLY A 98 -8.18 -23.06 17.66
N ASP A 99 -8.28 -24.25 17.05
CA ASP A 99 -7.12 -25.08 16.67
C ASP A 99 -6.76 -24.97 15.18
N TYR A 100 -7.73 -24.58 14.35
CA TYR A 100 -7.61 -24.61 12.88
C TYR A 100 -7.92 -23.24 12.25
N PRO A 101 -7.21 -22.86 11.17
CA PRO A 101 -7.45 -21.61 10.46
C PRO A 101 -8.68 -21.66 9.55
N TRP A 102 -9.31 -22.83 9.37
CA TRP A 102 -10.52 -22.99 8.59
C TRP A 102 -11.32 -24.21 9.08
N LYS A 103 -12.59 -24.30 8.67
CA LYS A 103 -13.45 -25.47 8.87
C LYS A 103 -14.46 -25.64 7.74
N TRP A 104 -15.03 -26.83 7.60
CA TRP A 104 -16.17 -27.03 6.71
C TRP A 104 -17.38 -26.24 7.22
N SER A 105 -18.06 -25.54 6.30
CA SER A 105 -19.27 -24.77 6.61
C SER A 105 -20.54 -25.56 6.33
N ASP A 106 -20.42 -26.64 5.57
CA ASP A 106 -21.49 -27.47 5.06
C ASP A 106 -21.22 -28.94 5.38
N ARG A 107 -22.27 -29.77 5.30
CA ARG A 107 -22.16 -31.20 5.58
C ARG A 107 -21.47 -31.98 4.46
N SER A 108 -21.53 -31.49 3.22
CA SER A 108 -20.94 -32.18 2.07
C SER A 108 -19.47 -31.85 1.85
N GLU A 109 -18.87 -31.07 2.76
CA GLU A 109 -17.45 -30.71 2.75
C GLU A 109 -17.02 -30.04 1.43
N LYS A 110 -17.88 -29.14 0.94
CA LYS A 110 -17.65 -28.38 -0.29
C LYS A 110 -17.26 -26.94 -0.02
N LEU A 111 -17.71 -26.35 1.10
CA LEU A 111 -17.46 -24.96 1.46
C LEU A 111 -16.52 -24.86 2.64
N ARG A 112 -15.33 -24.32 2.41
CA ARG A 112 -14.40 -23.97 3.49
C ARG A 112 -14.74 -22.58 4.01
N ARG A 113 -14.98 -22.48 5.31
CA ARG A 113 -14.97 -21.21 6.05
C ARG A 113 -13.57 -20.95 6.56
N ILE A 114 -12.90 -19.98 5.95
CA ILE A 114 -11.53 -19.59 6.26
C ILE A 114 -11.56 -18.41 7.21
N HIS A 115 -10.90 -18.57 8.35
CA HIS A 115 -10.77 -17.52 9.35
C HIS A 115 -9.63 -16.58 8.99
N THR A 116 -9.91 -15.28 8.99
CA THR A 116 -8.88 -14.29 8.68
C THR A 116 -8.91 -13.13 9.65
N GLN A 117 -7.74 -12.54 9.83
CA GLN A 117 -7.57 -11.24 10.46
C GLN A 117 -7.23 -10.23 9.38
N ARG A 118 -7.80 -9.03 9.47
CA ARG A 118 -7.40 -7.94 8.60
C ARG A 118 -5.95 -7.61 8.93
N VAL A 119 -5.04 -7.85 7.99
CA VAL A 119 -3.73 -7.23 8.06
C VAL A 119 -3.98 -5.77 7.75
N GLN A 120 -3.42 -4.88 8.56
CA GLN A 120 -3.51 -3.45 8.35
C GLN A 120 -3.33 -3.18 6.85
N THR A 121 -4.27 -2.42 6.26
CA THR A 121 -4.11 -1.87 4.92
C THR A 121 -2.66 -1.49 4.81
N VAL A 122 -1.92 -2.14 3.91
CA VAL A 122 -0.65 -1.60 3.48
C VAL A 122 -1.06 -0.19 3.11
N THR A 123 -0.75 0.81 3.94
CA THR A 123 -0.79 2.20 3.49
C THR A 123 0.05 2.10 2.26
N PRO A 124 -0.54 2.22 1.06
CA PRO A 124 0.07 1.69 -0.15
C PRO A 124 1.49 2.20 -0.08
N SER A 125 2.45 1.27 -0.06
CA SER A 125 3.84 1.61 -0.26
C SER A 125 3.87 2.10 -1.70
N SER A 126 3.35 3.32 -1.88
CA SER A 126 3.26 4.16 -3.04
C SER A 126 3.47 3.37 -4.32
N THR A 127 2.41 2.73 -4.79
CA THR A 127 2.30 2.06 -6.10
C THR A 127 2.26 3.09 -7.24
N GLY A 128 3.06 4.16 -7.11
CA GLY A 128 3.31 5.11 -8.17
C GLY A 128 4.56 4.70 -8.93
N PRO A 129 4.72 5.12 -10.20
CA PRO A 129 6.01 4.99 -10.87
C PRO A 129 7.11 5.59 -9.98
N LEU A 130 8.28 4.96 -9.94
CA LEU A 130 9.47 5.58 -9.35
C LEU A 130 9.77 6.87 -10.12
N LEU A 131 9.62 8.02 -9.46
CA LEU A 131 9.88 9.33 -10.05
C LEU A 131 11.18 9.90 -9.52
N VAL A 132 11.84 10.71 -10.36
CA VAL A 132 13.07 11.39 -9.98
C VAL A 132 12.78 12.42 -8.90
N ARG A 133 13.69 12.54 -7.95
CA ARG A 133 13.75 13.57 -6.91
C ARG A 133 15.20 14.06 -6.88
N ALA A 134 15.41 15.35 -6.76
CA ALA A 134 16.75 15.91 -6.71
C ALA A 134 16.94 16.76 -5.45
N VAL A 135 18.08 16.61 -4.79
CA VAL A 135 18.50 17.50 -3.70
C VAL A 135 19.96 17.85 -3.90
N GLY A 136 20.32 19.11 -3.70
CA GLY A 136 21.72 19.55 -3.80
C GLY A 136 21.87 21.04 -3.64
N ALA A 137 23.03 21.56 -4.03
CA ALA A 137 23.34 22.99 -3.96
C ALA A 137 23.79 23.50 -5.33
N SER A 138 23.45 24.76 -5.65
CA SER A 138 23.94 25.44 -6.84
C SER A 138 24.12 26.93 -6.55
N THR A 139 25.16 27.54 -7.11
CA THR A 139 25.42 28.99 -6.99
C THR A 139 24.48 29.81 -7.87
N ALA A 140 23.81 29.19 -8.85
CA ALA A 140 22.84 29.86 -9.70
C ALA A 140 21.56 30.16 -8.92
N ALA A 141 21.07 31.40 -8.99
CA ALA A 141 19.78 31.79 -8.43
C ALA A 141 18.59 31.21 -9.24
N ALA A 142 18.81 30.85 -10.50
CA ALA A 142 17.85 30.12 -11.33
C ALA A 142 18.56 28.97 -12.03
N ILE A 143 18.35 27.74 -11.54
CA ILE A 143 18.99 26.53 -12.08
C ILE A 143 18.31 26.08 -13.37
N THR A 144 19.08 25.70 -14.40
CA THR A 144 18.54 25.10 -15.64
C THR A 144 18.26 23.59 -15.47
N ASP A 145 17.53 22.99 -16.40
CA ASP A 145 17.21 21.56 -16.36
C ASP A 145 18.47 20.70 -16.45
N GLN A 146 19.44 21.10 -17.28
CA GLN A 146 20.73 20.43 -17.39
C GLN A 146 21.53 20.55 -16.08
N GLN A 147 21.52 21.71 -15.44
CA GLN A 147 22.18 21.90 -14.15
C GLN A 147 21.54 21.08 -13.02
N ILE A 148 20.22 20.84 -13.06
CA ILE A 148 19.57 19.90 -12.12
C ILE A 148 20.17 18.50 -12.26
N VAL A 149 20.40 18.04 -13.49
CA VAL A 149 20.97 16.72 -13.77
C VAL A 149 22.44 16.64 -13.34
N ASP A 150 23.22 17.68 -13.64
CA ASP A 150 24.67 17.65 -13.44
C ASP A 150 25.11 17.99 -12.00
N GLN A 151 24.32 18.78 -11.26
CA GLN A 151 24.74 19.36 -9.96
C GLN A 151 23.99 18.80 -8.76
N LEU A 152 22.79 18.22 -8.94
CA LEU A 152 21.99 17.72 -7.82
C LEU A 152 22.08 16.20 -7.71
N THR A 153 21.93 15.69 -6.48
CA THR A 153 21.83 14.25 -6.25
C THR A 153 20.44 13.77 -6.64
N LEU A 154 20.37 13.03 -7.75
CA LEU A 154 19.14 12.41 -8.24
C LEU A 154 18.89 11.08 -7.54
N THR A 155 17.68 10.91 -7.02
CA THR A 155 17.21 9.65 -6.44
C THR A 155 15.84 9.31 -7.00
N LEU A 156 15.56 8.02 -7.13
CA LEU A 156 14.23 7.55 -7.50
C LEU A 156 13.40 7.30 -6.25
N GLY A 157 12.12 7.64 -6.30
CA GLY A 157 11.18 7.23 -5.30
C GLY A 157 9.75 7.55 -5.64
N THR A 158 8.89 7.08 -4.76
CA THR A 158 7.45 6.98 -4.99
C THR A 158 6.68 7.97 -4.12
N ASN A 159 7.37 8.73 -3.27
CA ASN A 159 6.87 9.83 -2.45
C ASN A 159 7.93 10.94 -2.34
N ARG A 160 7.63 12.07 -1.69
CA ARG A 160 8.59 13.18 -1.50
C ARG A 160 9.69 12.92 -0.47
N ALA A 161 9.55 11.89 0.37
CA ALA A 161 10.43 11.69 1.51
C ALA A 161 11.86 11.40 1.02
N ALA A 162 12.79 12.27 1.39
CA ALA A 162 14.19 12.19 1.00
C ALA A 162 15.09 12.83 2.05
N SER A 163 16.22 12.19 2.31
CA SER A 163 17.28 12.73 3.17
C SER A 163 18.56 12.75 2.37
N SER A 164 19.22 13.90 2.30
CA SER A 164 20.48 14.07 1.58
C SER A 164 21.36 15.11 2.29
N THR A 165 22.65 15.10 1.97
CA THR A 165 23.60 16.12 2.42
C THR A 165 24.02 16.97 1.23
N ALA A 166 23.89 18.28 1.33
CA ALA A 166 24.32 19.23 0.31
C ALA A 166 25.50 20.05 0.83
N ALA A 167 26.64 19.97 0.14
CA ALA A 167 27.76 20.86 0.36
C ALA A 167 27.54 22.17 -0.40
N ALA A 168 27.34 23.27 0.33
CA ALA A 168 27.09 24.59 -0.25
C ALA A 168 28.29 25.50 -0.02
N ALA A 169 28.78 26.16 -1.07
CA ALA A 169 29.86 27.14 -1.01
C ALA A 169 29.31 28.49 -1.48
N SER A 170 28.63 29.22 -0.59
CA SER A 170 27.79 30.38 -0.94
C SER A 170 26.78 30.05 -2.05
N ALA A 171 26.08 28.93 -1.87
CA ALA A 171 25.19 28.35 -2.87
C ALA A 171 23.77 28.19 -2.33
N TYR A 172 22.78 28.23 -3.20
CA TYR A 172 21.38 27.97 -2.86
C TYR A 172 21.14 26.46 -2.75
N ILE A 173 20.31 26.07 -1.77
CA ILE A 173 19.83 24.69 -1.66
C ILE A 173 18.64 24.51 -2.58
N TYR A 174 18.68 23.45 -3.38
CA TYR A 174 17.62 23.06 -4.28
C TYR A 174 17.00 21.73 -3.87
N VAL A 175 15.68 21.69 -3.84
CA VAL A 175 14.87 20.48 -3.70
C VAL A 175 13.92 20.42 -4.89
N VAL A 176 14.05 19.40 -5.73
CA VAL A 176 13.25 19.19 -6.93
C VAL A 176 12.39 17.95 -6.74
N LEU A 177 11.08 18.12 -6.79
CA LEU A 177 10.10 17.06 -6.56
C LEU A 177 9.05 17.07 -7.66
N PRO A 178 8.53 15.90 -8.07
CA PRO A 178 7.34 15.85 -8.92
C PRO A 178 6.20 16.63 -8.28
N ALA A 179 5.50 17.45 -9.07
CA ALA A 179 4.37 18.26 -8.57
C ALA A 179 3.24 17.39 -7.99
N SER A 180 3.20 16.10 -8.34
CA SER A 180 2.26 15.11 -7.80
C SER A 180 2.50 14.73 -6.34
N PHE A 181 3.62 15.10 -5.71
CA PHE A 181 3.98 14.64 -4.36
C PHE A 181 3.45 15.51 -3.20
N ASN A 182 2.57 16.47 -3.49
CA ASN A 182 2.10 17.52 -2.57
C ASN A 182 3.25 18.40 -2.04
N PRO A 183 2.96 19.58 -1.48
CA PRO A 183 3.99 20.46 -0.93
C PRO A 183 4.80 19.78 0.19
N PRO A 184 6.13 19.87 0.18
CA PRO A 184 6.98 19.27 1.21
C PRO A 184 7.10 20.15 2.46
N THR A 185 7.43 19.52 3.58
CA THR A 185 8.10 20.18 4.69
C THR A 185 9.61 19.98 4.53
N ILE A 186 10.38 21.07 4.42
CA ILE A 186 11.83 21.00 4.25
C ILE A 186 12.49 21.37 5.57
N LYS A 187 13.42 20.52 6.03
CA LYS A 187 14.28 20.80 7.17
C LYS A 187 15.74 20.91 6.74
N LEU A 188 16.43 21.88 7.32
CA LEU A 188 17.88 22.06 7.18
C LEU A 188 18.52 21.86 8.55
N ASN A 189 19.42 20.90 8.67
CA ASN A 189 20.08 20.52 9.93
C ASN A 189 19.08 20.26 11.08
N GLY A 190 17.95 19.62 10.77
CA GLY A 190 16.88 19.30 11.72
C GLY A 190 15.85 20.41 11.98
N PHE A 191 16.08 21.64 11.50
CA PHE A 191 15.15 22.76 11.68
C PHE A 191 14.26 22.94 10.45
N VAL A 192 12.95 23.06 10.66
CA VAL A 192 12.00 23.38 9.58
C VAL A 192 12.31 24.76 9.02
N SER A 193 12.49 24.84 7.70
CA SER A 193 12.76 26.08 6.99
C SER A 193 11.60 26.42 6.06
N THR A 194 11.07 27.63 6.21
CA THR A 194 10.04 28.21 5.34
C THR A 194 10.62 29.15 4.27
N ALA A 195 11.93 29.41 4.31
CA ALA A 195 12.63 30.32 3.41
C ALA A 195 12.98 29.62 2.08
N PHE A 196 11.95 29.21 1.35
CA PHE A 196 12.06 28.61 0.02
C PHE A 196 11.14 29.29 -0.98
N GLU A 197 11.67 29.57 -2.15
CA GLU A 197 10.91 30.02 -3.31
C GLU A 197 10.57 28.84 -4.21
N LEU A 198 9.32 28.77 -4.67
CA LEU A 198 8.82 27.72 -5.54
C LEU A 198 8.77 28.20 -6.99
N THR A 199 9.36 27.41 -7.89
CA THR A 199 9.13 27.51 -9.33
C THR A 199 8.65 26.16 -9.85
N THR A 200 7.72 26.15 -10.80
CA THR A 200 7.21 24.92 -11.42
C THR A 200 7.55 24.90 -12.91
N ARG A 201 8.08 23.79 -13.41
CA ARG A 201 8.37 23.59 -14.84
C ARG A 201 8.21 22.13 -15.25
N SER A 202 8.02 21.91 -16.55
CA SER A 202 8.05 20.57 -17.13
C SER A 202 9.50 20.16 -17.39
N ILE A 203 9.95 19.04 -16.82
CA ILE A 203 11.32 18.51 -16.98
C ILE A 203 11.22 17.08 -17.51
N THR A 204 12.12 16.74 -18.44
CA THR A 204 12.32 15.37 -18.94
C THR A 204 13.62 14.81 -18.38
N PHE A 205 13.54 13.76 -17.58
CA PHE A 205 14.72 13.02 -17.12
C PHE A 205 14.95 11.79 -18.00
N ALA A 206 16.20 11.34 -18.12
CA ALA A 206 16.53 10.14 -18.88
C ALA A 206 15.70 8.93 -18.39
N GLY A 207 15.02 8.25 -19.31
CA GLY A 207 14.15 7.11 -18.99
C GLY A 207 12.80 7.48 -18.35
N GLN A 208 12.44 8.77 -18.28
CA GLN A 208 11.13 9.22 -17.80
C GLN A 208 10.45 10.15 -18.82
N ALA A 209 9.12 10.05 -18.91
CA ALA A 209 8.33 11.02 -19.68
C ALA A 209 8.43 12.42 -19.06
N ALA A 210 8.26 13.45 -19.89
CA ALA A 210 8.17 14.84 -19.46
C ALA A 210 7.06 15.01 -18.42
N ARG A 211 7.37 15.64 -17.29
CA ARG A 211 6.43 15.83 -16.16
C ARG A 211 6.64 17.17 -15.48
N SER A 212 5.61 17.64 -14.80
CA SER A 212 5.69 18.85 -13.97
C SER A 212 6.46 18.59 -12.67
N TYR A 213 7.48 19.41 -12.42
CA TYR A 213 8.31 19.40 -11.22
C TYR A 213 8.21 20.74 -10.49
N ALA A 214 8.06 20.65 -9.17
CA ALA A 214 8.20 21.75 -8.22
C ALA A 214 9.68 21.84 -7.81
N ILE A 215 10.29 23.00 -8.05
CA ILE A 215 11.66 23.33 -7.65
C ILE A 215 11.59 24.35 -6.52
N TYR A 216 12.02 23.91 -5.34
CA TYR A 216 12.19 24.73 -4.17
C TYR A 216 13.64 25.17 -4.11
N ARG A 217 13.88 26.48 -4.13
CA ARG A 217 15.20 27.10 -3.93
C ARG A 217 15.21 27.82 -2.60
N SER A 218 16.27 27.69 -1.80
CA SER A 218 16.42 28.53 -0.61
C SER A 218 16.42 30.02 -0.99
N THR A 219 15.84 30.87 -0.15
CA THR A 219 15.83 32.33 -0.38
C THR A 219 17.24 32.92 -0.30
N TYR A 220 18.08 32.35 0.57
CA TYR A 220 19.44 32.81 0.82
C TYR A 220 20.48 31.74 0.45
N PRO A 221 21.66 32.15 -0.04
CA PRO A 221 22.78 31.24 -0.22
C PRO A 221 23.30 30.79 1.15
N ILE A 222 23.76 29.54 1.22
CA ILE A 222 24.28 28.91 2.43
C ILE A 222 25.73 28.50 2.18
N THR A 223 26.51 28.49 3.26
CA THR A 223 27.91 28.03 3.26
C THR A 223 28.07 26.92 4.28
N GLY A 224 28.73 25.84 3.88
CA GLY A 224 28.96 24.65 4.69
C GLY A 224 28.20 23.43 4.18
N THR A 225 28.33 22.32 4.91
CA THR A 225 27.57 21.10 4.64
C THR A 225 26.24 21.15 5.38
N VAL A 226 25.15 20.95 4.66
CA VAL A 226 23.78 21.03 5.19
C VAL A 226 23.09 19.68 5.02
N ALA A 227 22.56 19.14 6.10
CA ALA A 227 21.63 18.00 6.05
C ALA A 227 20.25 18.52 5.63
N VAL A 228 19.72 17.99 4.54
CA VAL A 228 18.42 18.34 3.98
C VAL A 228 17.49 17.15 4.16
N GLU A 229 16.42 17.36 4.92
CA GLU A 229 15.34 16.37 5.08
C GLU A 229 14.06 16.92 4.47
N VAL A 230 13.42 16.11 3.65
CA VAL A 230 12.17 16.43 2.95
C VAL A 230 11.12 15.44 3.42
N ALA A 231 9.99 15.95 3.92
CA ALA A 231 8.88 15.15 4.45
C ALA A 231 7.52 15.56 3.90
#